data_AF-A0A4Q5RKV4-F1
#
_entry.id   AF-A0A4Q5RKV4-F1
#
_cell.length_a   1.000
_cell.length_b   1.000
_cell.length_c   1.000
_cell.angle_alpha   90.00
_cell.angle_beta   90.00
_cell.angle_gamma   90.00
#
_symmetry.space_group_name_H-M   'P 1'
#
loop_
_entity.id
_entity.type
_entity.pdbx_description
1 polymer ?
#
loop_
_entity_poly.entity_id
_entity_poly.type
_entity_poly.pdbx_seq_one_letter_code
_entity_poly.pdbx_strand_id
1 'polypeptide(L)' 'ELTRRIAERHKITNRPDDNADKLVKRIEEYFTKTILVLPYYEAQGKLDKVNGIGEIDVIFADLCKIVDSI' A
#
# COMPACT_ATOMS: atom_id res chain seq x y z
N GLU A 1 8.07 -3.09 -7.31
CA GLU A 1 7.16 -1.96 -7.59
C GLU A 1 7.15 -0.87 -6.51
N LEU A 2 6.86 -1.18 -5.23
CA LEU A 2 6.83 -0.19 -4.14
C LEU A 2 8.10 0.68 -4.02
N THR A 3 9.28 0.06 -3.94
CA THR A 3 10.57 0.76 -3.84
C THR A 3 10.81 1.70 -5.02
N ARG A 4 10.44 1.25 -6.24
CA ARG A 4 10.53 2.06 -7.47
C ARG A 4 9.66 3.31 -7.36
N ARG A 5 8.39 3.15 -6.99
CA ARG A 5 7.45 4.28 -6.82
C ARG A 5 7.92 5.29 -5.77
N ILE A 6 8.47 4.81 -4.66
CA ILE A 6 8.96 5.69 -3.58
C ILE A 6 10.24 6.43 -4.02
N ALA A 7 11.15 5.76 -4.72
CA ALA A 7 12.34 6.41 -5.26
C ALA A 7 11.98 7.53 -6.26
N GLU A 8 11.01 7.31 -7.15
CA GLU A 8 10.54 8.35 -8.07
C GLU A 8 9.88 9.52 -7.32
N ARG A 9 9.06 9.24 -6.29
CA ARG A 9 8.47 10.30 -5.46
C ARG A 9 9.55 11.12 -4.73
N HIS A 10 10.59 10.48 -4.21
CA HIS A 10 11.70 11.18 -3.58
C HIS A 10 12.37 12.16 -4.54
N LYS A 11 12.65 11.72 -5.77
CA LYS A 11 13.26 12.58 -6.81
C LYS A 11 12.42 13.82 -7.11
N ILE A 12 11.10 13.68 -7.18
CA ILE A 12 10.19 14.77 -7.55
C ILE A 12 9.90 15.71 -6.37
N THR A 13 9.79 15.17 -5.15
CA THR A 13 9.26 15.92 -3.99
C THR A 13 10.31 16.25 -2.93
N ASN A 14 11.52 15.68 -3.03
CA ASN A 14 12.56 15.74 -2.01
C ASN A 14 12.05 15.34 -0.61
N ARG A 15 11.10 14.40 -0.54
CA ARG A 15 10.50 13.96 0.72
C ARG A 15 11.55 13.22 1.58
N PRO A 16 11.83 13.66 2.82
CA PRO A 16 12.91 13.09 3.65
C PRO A 16 12.72 11.64 4.07
N ASP A 17 11.49 11.13 4.15
CA ASP A 17 11.17 9.75 4.58
C ASP A 17 11.32 8.72 3.46
N ASP A 18 11.56 9.19 2.23
CA ASP A 18 11.69 8.34 1.06
C ASP A 18 13.16 8.03 0.70
N ASN A 19 14.10 8.51 1.53
CA ASN A 19 15.50 8.06 1.49
C ASN A 19 15.58 6.54 1.67
N ALA A 20 16.53 5.89 0.99
CA ALA A 20 16.61 4.43 0.91
C ALA A 20 16.74 3.74 2.27
N ASP A 21 17.55 4.31 3.18
CA ASP A 21 17.77 3.81 4.55
C ASP A 21 16.47 3.85 5.38
N LYS A 22 15.73 4.96 5.31
CA LYS A 22 14.45 5.10 6.00
C LYS A 22 13.35 4.26 5.39
N LEU A 23 13.35 4.10 4.06
CA LEU A 23 12.38 3.28 3.36
C LEU A 23 12.44 1.82 3.83
N VAL A 24 13.63 1.24 3.95
CA VAL A 24 13.80 -0.15 4.44
C VAL A 24 13.15 -0.31 5.81
N LYS A 25 13.47 0.58 6.75
CA LYS A 25 12.89 0.56 8.10
C LYS A 25 11.36 0.68 8.08
N ARG A 26 10.80 1.53 7.21
CA ARG A 26 9.35 1.71 7.08
C ARG A 26 8.65 0.45 6.51
N ILE A 27 9.30 -0.23 5.57
CA ILE A 27 8.79 -1.50 5.03
C ILE A 27 8.81 -2.59 6.11
N GLU A 28 9.92 -2.70 6.85
CA GLU A 28 10.04 -3.64 7.97
C GLU A 28 8.97 -3.38 9.04
N GLU A 29 8.75 -2.13 9.43
CA GLU A 29 7.70 -1.76 10.39
C GLU A 29 6.29 -2.14 9.90
N TYR A 30 6.00 -1.97 8.60
CA TYR A 30 4.73 -2.39 8.03
C TYR A 30 4.52 -3.90 8.16
N PHE A 31 5.51 -4.72 7.79
CA PHE A 31 5.41 -6.18 7.82
C PHE A 31 5.50 -6.78 9.23
N THR A 32 6.11 -6.06 10.19
CA THR A 32 6.24 -6.53 11.57
C THR A 32 5.13 -6.04 12.50
N LYS A 33 4.44 -4.94 12.14
CA LYS A 33 3.43 -4.30 12.99
C LYS A 33 2.11 -4.11 12.28
N THR A 34 2.08 -3.37 11.16
CA THR A 34 0.83 -2.95 10.52
C THR A 34 0.06 -4.12 9.90
N ILE A 35 0.74 -5.06 9.25
CA ILE A 35 0.09 -6.19 8.58
C ILE A 35 -0.67 -7.10 9.55
N LEU A 36 -0.27 -7.12 10.82
CA LEU A 36 -0.89 -7.91 11.89
C LEU A 36 -2.31 -7.44 12.24
N VAL A 37 -2.72 -6.27 11.75
CA VAL A 37 -4.09 -5.76 11.90
C VAL A 37 -5.05 -6.41 10.89
N LEU A 38 -4.55 -7.00 9.80
CA LEU A 38 -5.39 -7.63 8.77
C LEU A 38 -6.27 -8.78 9.32
N PRO A 39 -5.74 -9.77 10.06
CA PRO A 39 -6.57 -10.86 10.61
C PRO A 39 -7.70 -10.37 11.51
N TYR A 40 -7.49 -9.26 12.24
CA TYR A 40 -8.50 -8.67 13.11
C TYR A 40 -9.71 -8.16 12.33
N TYR A 41 -9.51 -7.50 11.19
CA TYR A 41 -10.62 -7.02 10.33
C TYR A 41 -11.18 -8.12 9.43
N GLU A 42 -10.35 -9.08 9.02
CA GLU A 42 -10.80 -10.28 8.29
C GLU A 42 -11.80 -11.09 9.12
N ALA A 43 -11.53 -11.30 10.41
CA ALA A 43 -12.44 -11.97 11.34
C ALA A 43 -13.78 -11.23 11.54
N GLN A 44 -13.84 -9.93 11.24
CA GLN A 44 -15.07 -9.14 11.29
C GLN A 44 -15.82 -9.09 9.95
N GLY A 45 -15.30 -9.71 8.90
CA GLY A 45 -15.83 -9.56 7.54
C GLY A 45 -15.69 -8.14 6.99
N LYS A 46 -14.69 -7.38 7.45
CA LYS A 46 -14.45 -5.97 7.08
C LYS A 46 -13.17 -5.77 6.27
N LEU A 47 -12.68 -6.82 5.63
CA LEU A 47 -11.44 -6.78 4.85
C LEU A 47 -11.72 -7.17 3.40
N ASP A 48 -11.55 -6.20 2.51
CA ASP A 48 -11.43 -6.41 1.08
C ASP A 48 -9.99 -6.17 0.62
N LYS A 49 -9.51 -6.96 -0.35
CA LYS A 49 -8.13 -6.92 -0.86
C LYS A 49 -8.14 -6.54 -2.34
N VAL A 50 -7.26 -5.61 -2.73
CA VAL A 50 -7.04 -5.19 -4.13
C VAL A 50 -5.57 -5.34 -4.49
N ASN A 51 -5.28 -5.81 -5.69
CA ASN A 51 -3.91 -5.84 -6.21
C ASN A 51 -3.43 -4.42 -6.56
N GLY A 52 -2.41 -3.93 -5.87
CA GLY A 52 -1.85 -2.58 -6.09
C GLY A 52 -0.81 -2.47 -7.22
N ILE A 53 -0.60 -3.53 -8.01
CA ILE A 53 0.39 -3.60 -9.09
C ILE A 53 -0.32 -3.61 -10.45
N GLY A 54 0.01 -2.65 -11.31
CA GLY A 54 -0.57 -2.49 -12.64
C GLY A 54 -0.89 -1.03 -12.96
N GLU A 55 -1.70 -0.85 -14.00
CA GLU A 55 -2.21 0.45 -14.44
C GLU A 55 -3.17 1.07 -13.42
N ILE A 56 -3.08 2.39 -13.24
CA ILE A 56 -3.88 3.12 -12.25
C ILE A 56 -5.37 2.94 -12.51
N ASP A 57 -5.81 3.03 -13.77
CA ASP A 57 -7.23 2.93 -14.14
C ASP A 57 -7.81 1.54 -13.84
N VAL A 58 -7.00 0.48 -13.99
CA VAL A 58 -7.42 -0.88 -13.65
C VAL A 58 -7.60 -1.03 -12.14
N ILE A 59 -6.61 -0.58 -11.37
CA ILE A 59 -6.66 -0.62 -9.89
C ILE A 59 -7.85 0.20 -9.37
N PHE A 60 -8.09 1.37 -9.98
CA PHE A 60 -9.22 2.24 -9.62
C PHE A 60 -10.57 1.57 -9.93
N ALA A 61 -10.72 0.98 -11.10
CA ALA A 61 -11.94 0.25 -11.46
C ALA A 61 -12.21 -0.92 -10.49
N ASP A 62 -11.18 -1.65 -10.06
CA ASP A 62 -11.32 -2.73 -9.08
C ASP A 62 -11.71 -2.21 -7.69
N LEU A 63 -11.18 -1.06 -7.27
CA LEU A 63 -11.62 -0.38 -6.05
C LEU A 63 -13.10 0.02 -6.12
N CYS A 64 -13.55 0.62 -7.22
CA CYS A 64 -14.95 0.99 -7.42
C CYS A 64 -15.88 -0.23 -7.30
N LYS A 65 -15.55 -1.35 -7.97
CA LYS A 65 -16.38 -2.58 -7.90
C LYS A 65 -16.58 -3.07 -6.46
N ILE A 66 -15.54 -3.00 -5.62
CA ILE A 66 -15.62 -3.42 -4.23
C ILE A 66 -16.51 -2.45 -3.45
N VAL A 67 -16.24 -1.14 -3.56
CA VAL A 67 -17.00 -0.12 -2.83
C VAL A 67 -18.49 -0.12 -3.22
N ASP A 68 -18.80 -0.28 -4.51
CA ASP A 68 -20.17 -0.32 -5.02
C ASP A 68 -20.92 -1.61 -4.63
N SER A 69 -20.21 -2.64 -4.14
CA SER A 69 -20.79 -3.92 -3.70
C SER A 69 -21.14 -3.99 -2.21
N ILE A 70 -20.78 -2.95 -1.45
CA ILE A 70 -21.05 -2.79 -0.01
C ILE A 70 -22.41 -2.10 0.18
#